data_AF-A0A7C0Z2W8-F1
#
_entry.id   AF-A0A7C0Z2W8-F1
#
_cell.length_a   1.000
_cell.length_b   1.000
_cell.length_c   1.000
_cell.angle_alpha   90.00
_cell.angle_beta   90.00
_cell.angle_gamma   90.00
#
_symmetry.space_group_name_H-M   'P 1'
#
loop_
_entity.id
_entity.type
_entity.pdbx_description
1 polymer ?
#
loop_
_entity_poly.entity_id
_entity_poly.type
_entity_poly.pdbx_seq_one_letter_code
_entity_poly.pdbx_strand_id
1 'polypeptide(L)'
;MWVCLDCNRSYSDHCKCEKCGVSVVNIPLFLCGNTQCIATSNKSTKWKRPSDIRSKKIRREEIPGFDVFGALPKHVRILIYGKYGSGKSTFVLKFINEVSKSSWRGKAIYVSAEEGVESATLQQKLEQQKIDSANLIIVDNIDDMWEAVRDEDAHNVV
;
A
#
# COMPACT_ATOMS: atom_id res chain seq x y z
N MET A 1 7.06 -12.45 10.07
CA MET A 1 8.12 -11.85 10.90
C MET A 1 7.58 -10.52 11.39
N TRP A 2 7.58 -10.25 12.71
CA TRP A 2 7.04 -8.99 13.24
C TRP A 2 8.12 -7.93 13.25
N VAL A 3 7.85 -6.73 12.73
CA VAL A 3 8.83 -5.64 12.67
C VAL A 3 8.22 -4.35 13.22
N CYS A 4 8.99 -3.63 14.04
CA CYS A 4 8.65 -2.29 14.49
C CYS A 4 9.04 -1.28 13.40
N LEU A 5 8.11 -0.45 12.96
CA LEU A 5 8.34 0.48 11.83
C LEU A 5 9.22 1.67 12.18
N ASP A 6 9.28 2.06 13.46
CA ASP A 6 10.04 3.23 13.87
C ASP A 6 11.51 2.90 14.16
N CYS A 7 11.83 1.68 14.61
CA CYS A 7 13.21 1.27 14.92
C CYS A 7 13.71 0.05 14.15
N ASN A 8 12.90 -0.47 13.22
CA ASN A 8 13.21 -1.60 12.35
C ASN A 8 13.66 -2.89 13.07
N ARG A 9 13.31 -3.06 14.35
CA ARG A 9 13.60 -4.28 15.11
C ARG A 9 12.60 -5.38 14.81
N SER A 10 13.11 -6.60 14.66
CA SER A 10 12.32 -7.81 14.48
C SER A 10 11.94 -8.45 15.81
N TYR A 11 10.74 -9.02 15.88
CA TYR A 11 10.14 -9.65 17.05
C TYR A 11 9.51 -11.00 16.69
N SER A 12 9.47 -11.92 17.66
CA SER A 12 8.86 -13.25 17.52
C SER A 12 7.35 -13.23 17.75
N ASP A 13 6.86 -12.62 18.83
CA ASP A 13 5.41 -12.43 19.11
C ASP A 13 5.16 -11.26 20.08
N HIS A 14 5.18 -10.02 19.57
CA HIS A 14 4.89 -8.82 20.37
C HIS A 14 3.89 -7.93 19.66
N CYS A 15 2.96 -7.33 20.42
CA CYS A 15 1.99 -6.36 19.90
C CYS A 15 2.55 -4.92 19.88
N LYS A 16 3.54 -4.62 20.74
CA LYS A 16 4.19 -3.30 20.88
C LYS A 16 5.70 -3.46 20.99
N CYS A 17 6.41 -2.50 20.40
CA CYS A 17 7.85 -2.39 20.50
C CYS A 17 8.25 -1.91 21.90
N GLU A 18 9.09 -2.68 22.60
CA GLU A 18 9.58 -2.32 23.93
C GLU A 18 10.42 -1.04 23.97
N LYS A 19 11.02 -0.65 22.83
CA LYS A 19 11.86 0.55 22.74
C LYS A 19 11.06 1.80 22.41
N CYS A 20 10.08 1.69 21.51
CA CYS A 20 9.37 2.83 20.93
C CYS A 20 7.96 2.99 21.49
N GLY A 21 7.40 1.96 22.12
CA GLY A 21 5.98 1.89 22.48
C GLY A 21 5.03 1.71 21.28
N VAL A 22 5.56 1.77 20.05
CA VAL A 22 4.80 1.71 18.79
C VAL A 22 4.41 0.28 18.43
N SER A 23 3.29 0.12 17.73
CA SER A 23 2.78 -1.17 17.27
C SER A 23 3.78 -1.91 16.38
N VAL A 24 3.84 -3.23 16.55
CA VAL A 24 4.64 -4.13 15.72
C VAL A 24 3.71 -4.81 14.72
N VAL A 25 4.07 -4.81 13.45
CA VAL A 25 3.27 -5.43 12.38
C VAL A 25 3.95 -6.68 11.85
N ASN A 26 3.15 -7.70 11.55
CA ASN A 26 3.65 -8.86 10.85
C ASN A 26 3.79 -8.51 9.37
N ILE A 27 5.03 -8.49 8.87
CA ILE A 27 5.29 -8.26 7.46
C ILE A 27 5.00 -9.57 6.72
N PRO A 28 4.05 -9.56 5.76
CA PRO A 28 3.65 -10.77 5.07
C PRO A 28 4.76 -11.29 4.16
N LEU A 29 4.77 -12.61 4.00
CA LEU A 29 5.45 -13.25 2.89
C LEU A 29 4.89 -12.67 1.58
N PHE A 30 5.76 -12.17 0.70
CA PHE A 30 5.36 -11.69 -0.63
C PHE A 30 4.66 -12.82 -1.39
N LEU A 31 3.34 -12.75 -1.51
CA LEU A 31 2.61 -13.56 -2.45
C LEU A 31 2.82 -12.97 -3.84
N CYS A 32 3.89 -13.40 -4.52
CA CYS A 32 3.98 -13.35 -5.98
C CYS A 32 2.92 -14.30 -6.55
N GLY A 33 1.64 -13.96 -6.37
CA GLY A 33 0.53 -14.70 -6.94
C GLY A 33 0.49 -14.45 -8.43
N ASN A 34 0.64 -15.51 -9.22
CA ASN A 34 0.24 -15.60 -10.62
C ASN A 34 -1.30 -15.47 -10.76
N THR A 35 -1.95 -14.56 -10.05
CA THR A 35 -3.38 -14.29 -10.25
C THR A 35 -3.51 -13.47 -11.51
N GLN A 36 -3.78 -14.19 -12.60
CA GLN A 36 -4.29 -13.65 -13.86
C GLN A 36 -5.34 -12.59 -13.53
N CYS A 37 -4.99 -11.33 -13.77
CA CYS A 37 -5.97 -10.28 -13.84
C CYS A 37 -6.84 -10.60 -15.05
N ILE A 38 -8.07 -11.04 -14.82
CA ILE A 38 -9.08 -11.08 -15.88
C ILE A 38 -9.43 -9.63 -16.17
N ALA A 39 -8.59 -9.00 -17.00
CA ALA A 39 -8.95 -7.78 -17.70
C ALA A 39 -9.74 -8.22 -18.92
N THR A 40 -11.06 -8.05 -18.88
CA THR A 40 -11.92 -8.02 -20.06
C THR A 40 -11.56 -6.78 -20.89
N SER A 41 -10.43 -6.83 -21.60
CA SER A 41 -10.13 -5.91 -22.68
C SER A 41 -10.08 -6.70 -23.97
N ASN A 42 -11.04 -6.46 -24.86
CA ASN A 42 -11.04 -6.93 -26.25
C ASN A 42 -9.95 -6.21 -27.08
N LYS A 43 -8.69 -6.29 -26.63
CA LYS A 43 -7.52 -5.92 -27.41
C LYS A 43 -6.78 -7.21 -27.73
N SER A 44 -6.69 -7.58 -29.00
CA SER A 44 -5.90 -8.73 -29.45
C SER A 44 -4.46 -8.57 -28.96
N THR A 45 -4.09 -9.25 -27.88
CA THR A 45 -2.73 -9.21 -27.36
C THR A 45 -1.88 -10.09 -28.26
N LYS A 46 -1.09 -9.47 -29.15
CA LYS A 46 -0.04 -10.18 -29.88
C LYS A 46 0.83 -10.93 -28.86
N TRP A 47 0.97 -12.24 -29.02
CA TRP A 47 1.84 -13.08 -28.21
C TRP A 47 3.24 -12.48 -28.21
N LYS A 48 3.77 -12.18 -27.02
CA LYS A 48 5.11 -11.59 -26.85
C LYS A 48 6.13 -12.71 -26.64
N ARG A 49 7.28 -12.60 -27.30
CA ARG A 49 8.37 -13.55 -27.09
C ARG A 49 8.99 -13.32 -25.70
N PRO A 50 9.61 -14.34 -25.08
CA PRO A 50 10.34 -14.18 -23.83
C PRO A 50 11.41 -13.07 -23.88
N SER A 51 12.05 -12.84 -25.05
CA SER A 51 12.98 -11.73 -25.28
C SER A 51 12.33 -10.35 -25.12
N ASP A 52 11.08 -10.20 -25.54
CA ASP A 52 10.33 -8.95 -25.50
C ASP A 52 9.86 -8.64 -24.07
N ILE A 53 9.71 -9.68 -23.24
CA ILE A 53 9.41 -9.54 -21.81
C ILE A 53 10.69 -9.14 -21.06
N ARG A 54 11.83 -9.76 -21.36
CA ARG A 54 13.12 -9.46 -20.72
C ARG A 54 13.62 -8.05 -21.03
N SER A 55 13.32 -7.52 -22.21
CA SER A 55 13.70 -6.17 -22.63
C SER A 55 12.85 -5.06 -22.01
N LYS A 56 11.74 -5.40 -21.33
CA LYS A 56 10.97 -4.40 -20.58
C LYS A 56 11.76 -3.96 -19.35
N LYS A 57 12.14 -2.69 -19.32
CA LYS A 57 12.59 -2.02 -18.09
C LYS A 57 11.43 -1.98 -17.11
N ILE A 58 11.44 -2.89 -16.13
CA ILE A 58 10.53 -2.80 -14.99
C ILE A 58 11.07 -1.68 -14.12
N ARG A 59 10.40 -0.52 -14.12
CA ARG A 59 10.69 0.51 -13.12
C ARG A 59 10.35 -0.05 -11.74
N ARG A 60 11.31 -0.01 -10.84
CA ARG A 60 11.20 -0.40 -9.43
C ARG A 60 11.87 0.71 -8.65
N GLU A 61 11.16 1.24 -7.67
CA GLU A 61 11.72 2.20 -6.71
C GLU A 61 11.40 1.70 -5.30
N GLU A 62 12.30 2.03 -4.40
CA GLU A 62 12.16 1.79 -2.97
C GLU A 62 11.27 2.89 -2.39
N ILE A 63 10.46 2.54 -1.39
CA ILE A 63 9.64 3.51 -0.68
C ILE A 63 10.42 3.94 0.56
N PRO A 64 10.70 5.24 0.73
CA PRO A 64 11.42 5.75 1.90
C PRO A 64 10.83 5.24 3.22
N GLY A 65 11.67 4.71 4.10
CA GLY A 65 11.24 4.19 5.41
C GLY A 65 10.59 2.80 5.37
N PHE A 66 10.45 2.20 4.18
CA PHE A 66 9.85 0.88 3.98
C PHE A 66 10.79 -0.06 3.20
N ASP A 67 12.10 0.06 3.46
CA ASP A 67 13.17 -0.69 2.79
C ASP A 67 13.02 -2.21 2.86
N VAL A 68 12.29 -2.70 3.87
CA VAL A 68 11.96 -4.12 4.07
C VAL A 68 11.20 -4.72 2.89
N PHE A 69 10.48 -3.90 2.10
CA PHE A 69 9.81 -4.36 0.88
C PHE A 69 10.72 -4.33 -0.34
N GLY A 70 11.91 -3.74 -0.24
CA GLY A 70 12.80 -3.46 -1.36
C GLY A 70 12.11 -2.62 -2.45
N ALA A 71 12.62 -2.74 -3.67
CA ALA A 71 12.08 -2.01 -4.81
C ALA A 71 10.78 -2.65 -5.31
N LEU A 72 9.65 -1.97 -5.11
CA LEU A 72 8.34 -2.52 -5.43
C LEU A 72 8.06 -2.51 -6.95
N PRO A 73 7.54 -3.61 -7.52
CA PRO A 73 7.15 -3.63 -8.92
C PRO A 73 5.91 -2.77 -9.15
N LYS A 74 5.71 -2.35 -10.41
CA LYS A 74 4.56 -1.52 -10.83
C LYS A 74 3.21 -2.14 -10.45
N HIS A 75 3.09 -3.46 -10.53
CA HIS A 75 1.88 -4.19 -10.15
C HIS A 75 2.24 -5.16 -9.03
N VAL A 76 1.71 -4.93 -7.84
CA VAL A 76 1.93 -5.77 -6.66
C VAL A 76 0.64 -5.84 -5.84
N ARG A 77 0.41 -6.98 -5.20
CA ARG A 77 -0.66 -7.16 -4.20
C ARG A 77 -0.02 -7.62 -2.91
N ILE A 78 -0.28 -6.91 -1.82
CA ILE A 78 0.32 -7.18 -0.51
C ILE A 78 -0.84 -7.39 0.47
N LEU A 79 -0.85 -8.53 1.17
CA LEU A 79 -1.86 -8.85 2.17
C LEU A 79 -1.29 -8.68 3.57
N ILE A 80 -1.64 -7.60 4.27
CA ILE A 80 -1.14 -7.30 5.62
C ILE A 80 -2.10 -7.89 6.66
N TYR A 81 -1.60 -8.75 7.54
CA TYR A 81 -2.41 -9.46 8.54
C TYR A 81 -1.75 -9.43 9.93
N GLY A 82 -2.55 -9.59 10.98
CA GLY A 82 -2.09 -9.49 12.36
C GLY A 82 -3.25 -9.39 13.36
N LYS A 83 -2.94 -9.58 14.65
CA LYS A 83 -3.91 -9.52 15.76
C LYS A 83 -4.62 -8.15 15.81
N TYR A 84 -5.78 -8.08 16.46
CA TYR A 84 -6.42 -6.80 16.75
C TYR A 84 -5.48 -5.88 17.53
N GLY A 85 -5.48 -4.57 17.24
CA GLY A 85 -4.59 -3.60 17.88
C GLY A 85 -3.11 -3.65 17.43
N SER A 86 -2.73 -4.52 16.48
CA SER A 86 -1.33 -4.60 16.01
C SER A 86 -0.90 -3.45 15.08
N GLY A 87 -1.73 -2.41 14.90
CA GLY A 87 -1.39 -1.24 14.08
C GLY A 87 -1.48 -1.46 12.57
N LYS A 88 -2.31 -2.40 12.08
CA LYS A 88 -2.45 -2.66 10.64
C LYS A 88 -2.90 -1.43 9.86
N SER A 89 -4.00 -0.78 10.25
CA SER A 89 -4.48 0.42 9.55
C SER A 89 -3.47 1.57 9.64
N THR A 90 -2.83 1.76 10.80
CA THR A 90 -1.75 2.73 10.97
C THR A 90 -0.55 2.47 10.05
N PHE A 91 -0.13 1.20 9.91
CA PHE A 91 0.93 0.82 8.97
C PHE A 91 0.53 1.17 7.54
N VAL A 92 -0.68 0.78 7.11
CA VAL A 92 -1.15 0.99 5.74
C VAL A 92 -1.22 2.49 5.43
N LEU A 93 -1.70 3.30 6.38
CA LEU A 93 -1.74 4.76 6.25
C LEU A 93 -0.34 5.38 6.07
N LYS A 94 0.63 5.00 6.91
CA LYS A 94 2.02 5.47 6.73
C LYS A 94 2.58 5.05 5.37
N PHE A 95 2.38 3.79 5.01
CA PHE A 95 2.88 3.23 3.75
C PHE A 95 2.29 3.95 2.54
N ILE A 96 0.97 4.13 2.49
CA ILE A 96 0.31 4.76 1.35
C ILE A 96 0.60 6.27 1.26
N ASN A 97 0.86 6.93 2.39
CA ASN A 97 1.35 8.31 2.41
C ASN A 97 2.70 8.44 1.71
N GLU A 98 3.65 7.54 1.99
CA GLU A 98 4.96 7.56 1.33
C GLU A 98 4.88 7.11 -0.14
N VAL A 99 3.97 6.18 -0.46
CA VAL A 99 3.66 5.80 -1.86
C VAL A 99 3.13 7.00 -2.65
N SER A 100 2.17 7.75 -2.10
CA SER A 100 1.53 8.88 -2.80
C SER A 100 2.45 10.10 -2.95
N LYS A 101 3.46 10.24 -2.09
CA LYS A 101 4.54 11.23 -2.27
C LYS A 101 5.47 10.91 -3.44
N SER A 102 5.52 9.65 -3.87
CA SER A 102 6.38 9.22 -4.97
C SER A 102 5.80 9.68 -6.31
N SER A 103 6.48 10.62 -6.98
CA SER A 103 6.02 11.32 -8.19
C SER A 103 5.71 10.43 -9.40
N TRP A 104 6.15 9.16 -9.41
CA TRP A 104 5.94 8.24 -10.53
C TRP A 104 4.74 7.30 -10.37
N ARG A 105 4.20 7.15 -9.16
CA ARG A 105 3.00 6.35 -8.88
C ARG A 105 1.71 7.17 -8.94
N GLY A 106 1.83 8.49 -8.86
CA GLY A 106 0.68 9.39 -8.90
C GLY A 106 -0.12 9.33 -7.60
N LYS A 107 -1.44 9.32 -7.70
CA LYS A 107 -2.35 9.34 -6.56
C LYS A 107 -2.52 7.95 -5.97
N ALA A 108 -2.74 7.88 -4.67
CA ALA A 108 -3.04 6.64 -3.96
C ALA A 108 -4.40 6.75 -3.29
N ILE A 109 -5.15 5.65 -3.26
CA ILE A 109 -6.48 5.62 -2.63
C ILE A 109 -6.47 4.70 -1.42
N TYR A 110 -6.90 5.22 -0.28
CA TYR A 110 -7.15 4.47 0.95
C TYR A 110 -8.65 4.28 1.16
N VAL A 111 -9.11 3.02 1.15
CA VAL A 111 -10.51 2.67 1.41
C VAL A 111 -10.68 2.31 2.89
N SER A 112 -11.40 3.15 3.64
CA SER A 112 -11.61 3.05 5.08
C SER A 112 -12.88 2.29 5.46
N ALA A 113 -13.07 1.10 4.90
CA ALA A 113 -14.32 0.34 5.01
C ALA A 113 -14.76 -0.01 6.45
N GLU A 114 -13.82 -0.10 7.39
CA GLU A 114 -14.14 -0.45 8.80
C GLU A 114 -14.30 0.77 9.71
N GLU A 115 -13.47 1.80 9.52
CA GLU A 115 -13.38 2.92 10.46
C GLU A 115 -14.32 4.06 10.05
N GLY A 116 -14.51 4.27 8.75
CA GLY A 116 -15.19 5.44 8.19
C GLY A 116 -14.29 6.68 8.09
N VAL A 117 -14.43 7.46 7.02
CA VAL A 117 -13.62 8.65 6.69
C VAL A 117 -13.82 9.76 7.72
N GLU A 118 -15.07 9.99 8.13
CA GLU A 118 -15.42 11.01 9.13
C GLU A 118 -15.19 10.55 10.59
N SER A 119 -14.66 9.35 10.80
CA SER A 119 -14.49 8.83 12.16
C SER A 119 -13.39 9.57 12.92
N ALA A 120 -13.68 9.89 14.19
CA ALA A 120 -12.70 10.51 15.08
C ALA A 120 -11.41 9.67 15.21
N THR A 121 -11.53 8.34 15.16
CA THR A 121 -10.40 7.41 15.22
C THR A 121 -9.48 7.55 14.01
N LEU A 122 -10.02 7.63 12.79
CA LEU A 122 -9.22 7.79 11.59
C LEU A 122 -8.57 9.18 11.57
N GLN A 123 -9.34 10.24 11.85
CA GLN A 123 -8.83 11.62 11.89
C GLN A 123 -7.67 11.76 12.88
N GLN A 124 -7.82 11.18 14.08
CA GLN A 124 -6.75 11.16 15.07
C GLN A 124 -5.49 10.42 14.56
N LYS A 125 -5.63 9.33 13.79
CA LYS A 125 -4.49 8.64 13.19
C LYS A 125 -3.80 9.48 12.12
N LEU A 126 -4.57 10.15 11.27
CA LEU A 126 -4.01 11.02 10.23
C LEU A 126 -3.16 12.12 10.85
N GLU A 127 -3.66 12.77 11.90
CA GLU A 127 -2.93 13.79 12.65
C GLU A 127 -1.68 13.22 13.35
N GLN A 128 -1.84 12.15 14.13
CA GLN A 128 -0.75 11.55 14.90
C GLN A 128 0.39 11.04 14.02
N GLN A 129 0.06 10.48 12.85
CA GLN A 129 1.04 9.95 11.91
C GLN A 129 1.51 11.00 10.89
N LYS A 130 1.02 12.25 10.98
CA LYS A 130 1.34 13.35 10.07
C LYS A 130 1.14 12.95 8.60
N ILE A 131 -0.01 12.36 8.31
CA ILE A 131 -0.41 12.00 6.96
C ILE A 131 -0.83 13.27 6.24
N ASP A 132 -0.02 13.69 5.26
CA ASP A 132 -0.04 15.04 4.69
C ASP A 132 0.06 15.07 3.15
N SER A 133 0.10 13.90 2.51
CA SER A 133 0.20 13.82 1.06
C SER A 133 -1.06 14.32 0.37
N ALA A 134 -0.92 15.38 -0.45
CA ALA A 134 -2.00 15.89 -1.30
C ALA A 134 -2.44 14.90 -2.40
N ASN A 135 -1.66 13.85 -2.63
CA ASN A 135 -1.95 12.79 -3.59
C ASN A 135 -2.63 11.57 -2.96
N LEU A 136 -2.93 11.62 -1.66
CA LEU A 136 -3.66 10.57 -0.96
C LEU A 136 -5.14 10.93 -0.91
N ILE A 137 -5.97 10.07 -1.48
CA ILE A 137 -7.43 10.16 -1.43
C ILE A 137 -7.92 9.11 -0.44
N ILE A 138 -8.80 9.50 0.48
CA ILE A 138 -9.38 8.61 1.48
C ILE A 138 -10.88 8.53 1.20
N VAL A 139 -11.40 7.31 1.07
CA VAL A 139 -12.81 7.04 0.74
C VAL A 139 -13.40 6.01 1.70
N ASP A 140 -14.73 5.96 1.83
CA ASP A 140 -15.39 5.07 2.77
C ASP A 140 -15.53 3.65 2.22
N ASN A 141 -15.85 3.54 0.94
CA ASN A 141 -16.20 2.26 0.34
C ASN A 141 -15.62 2.08 -1.08
N ILE A 142 -15.87 0.91 -1.67
CA ILE A 142 -15.36 0.55 -3.00
C ILE A 142 -16.04 1.34 -4.11
N ASP A 143 -17.30 1.73 -3.95
CA ASP A 143 -18.03 2.51 -4.96
C ASP A 143 -17.45 3.93 -5.06
N ASP A 144 -17.20 4.57 -3.92
CA ASP A 144 -16.52 5.87 -3.84
C ASP A 144 -15.10 5.80 -4.43
N MET A 145 -14.40 4.69 -4.22
CA MET A 145 -13.09 4.45 -4.84
C MET A 145 -13.21 4.48 -6.37
N TRP A 146 -14.23 3.85 -6.95
CA TRP A 146 -14.44 3.86 -8.40
C TRP A 146 -14.80 5.25 -8.93
N GLU A 147 -15.55 6.03 -8.17
CA GLU A 147 -15.83 7.44 -8.49
C GLU A 147 -14.54 8.26 -8.50
N ALA A 148 -13.74 8.18 -7.43
CA ALA A 148 -12.46 8.87 -7.34
C ALA A 148 -11.51 8.49 -8.49
N VAL A 149 -11.45 7.20 -8.88
CA VAL A 149 -10.63 6.76 -10.02
C VAL A 149 -11.13 7.33 -11.36
N ARG A 150 -12.45 7.51 -11.52
CA ARG A 150 -13.06 8.02 -12.76
C ARG A 150 -12.85 9.52 -12.92
N ASP A 151 -12.98 10.28 -11.85
CA ASP A 151 -12.85 11.75 -11.87
C ASP A 151 -11.39 12.21 -12.06
N GLU A 152 -10.43 11.38 -11.65
CA GLU A 152 -9.01 11.73 -11.58
C GLU A 152 -8.19 11.42 -12.84
N ASP A 153 -8.82 11.00 -13.94
CA ASP A 153 -8.15 10.42 -15.11
C ASP A 153 -7.23 9.24 -14.68
N ALA A 154 -7.80 8.03 -14.65
CA ALA A 154 -7.26 6.77 -14.11
C ALA A 154 -5.82 6.33 -14.52
N HIS A 155 -5.10 7.11 -15.31
CA HIS A 155 -3.75 6.82 -15.79
C HIS A 155 -2.68 6.87 -14.69
N ASN A 156 -2.95 7.56 -13.57
CA ASN A 156 -1.98 7.81 -12.50
C ASN A 156 -2.48 7.44 -11.09
N VAL A 157 -3.41 6.51 -10.95
CA VAL A 157 -3.88 6.04 -9.64
C VAL A 157 -3.31 4.65 -9.34
N VAL A 158 -2.72 4.48 -8.15
CA VAL A 158 -2.09 3.22 -7.67
C VAL A 158 -2.81 2.65 -6.45
#